data_AF-A0A2H6EZV0-F1
#
_entry.id   AF-A0A2H6EZV0-F1
#
_cell.length_a   1.000
_cell.length_b   1.000
_cell.length_c   1.000
_cell.angle_alpha   90.00
_cell.angle_beta   90.00
_cell.angle_gamma   90.00
#
_symmetry.space_group_name_H-M   'P 1'
#
loop_
_entity.id
_entity.type
_entity.pdbx_description
1 polymer ?
#
loop_
_entity_poly.entity_id
_entity_poly.type
_entity_poly.pdbx_seq_one_letter_code
_entity_poly.pdbx_strand_id
1 'polypeptide(L)'
;MPDSEFEIETPAGRDQNPTPFATLVLVVLSIILIFSVGLLLSFWVQRRFSNPDLKAVVLSAELLLLIPELLYIGWKKLSFRKVFRLRPVSLQLLAASVVVTIGLVPLTDTLDRVLQNWIRMPAEMENLIKASFQFNNPLFFWIAFLSVTLFAGIFEEMLFRGFFQQVWERAFSPLSAIGISAILFAVVHFNPWWLIQILLLGILLGYIAYRSDSVVPGIFIHVLNNAIAFYFLRIPDQKMGWYLNNQAVRWYWLVFGLILFVTGFRWMLNLFGEVREWK
;
A
#
# COMPACT_ATOMS: atom_id res chain seq x y z
N MET A 1 -52.85 -1.59 17.58
CA MET A 1 -52.49 -2.91 17.01
C MET A 1 -53.66 -3.40 16.18
N PRO A 2 -53.46 -4.09 15.04
CA PRO A 2 -52.33 -4.97 14.68
C PRO A 2 -51.35 -4.29 13.68
N ASP A 3 -50.03 -4.47 13.77
CA ASP A 3 -49.18 -5.66 13.53
C ASP A 3 -49.09 -6.06 12.05
N SER A 4 -47.92 -5.83 11.45
CA SER A 4 -47.32 -6.74 10.48
C SER A 4 -45.81 -6.45 10.36
N GLU A 5 -45.07 -7.24 11.11
CA GLU A 5 -43.65 -7.56 11.02
C GLU A 5 -43.12 -7.69 9.58
N PHE A 6 -41.93 -7.14 9.36
CA PHE A 6 -40.90 -7.76 8.52
C PHE A 6 -39.53 -7.41 9.11
N GLU A 7 -39.32 -7.78 10.37
CA GLU A 7 -37.96 -8.00 10.87
C GLU A 7 -37.49 -9.35 10.32
N ILE A 8 -36.56 -9.31 9.36
CA ILE A 8 -35.78 -10.50 9.04
C ILE A 8 -34.82 -10.69 10.21
N GLU A 9 -35.28 -11.40 11.23
CA GLU A 9 -34.43 -11.90 12.31
C GLU A 9 -33.37 -12.83 11.71
N THR A 10 -32.13 -12.34 11.63
CA THR A 10 -30.98 -13.21 11.42
C THR A 10 -30.72 -14.01 12.71
N PRO A 11 -30.56 -15.34 12.64
CA PRO A 11 -30.27 -16.13 13.82
C PRO A 11 -28.90 -15.73 14.39
N ALA A 12 -28.90 -15.32 15.66
CA ALA A 12 -27.79 -14.85 16.51
C ALA A 12 -27.37 -13.37 16.32
N GLY A 13 -27.94 -12.51 17.18
CA GLY A 13 -27.52 -11.13 17.43
C GLY A 13 -26.14 -10.99 18.10
N ARG A 14 -25.08 -11.47 17.44
CA ARG A 14 -23.71 -11.00 17.68
C ARG A 14 -23.31 -10.15 16.49
N ASP A 15 -22.78 -8.95 16.76
CA ASP A 15 -22.11 -8.15 15.74
C ASP A 15 -21.11 -9.04 14.98
N GLN A 16 -21.41 -9.33 13.70
CA GLN A 16 -20.59 -10.21 12.87
C GLN A 16 -19.35 -9.49 12.32
N ASN A 17 -19.24 -8.18 12.57
CA ASN A 17 -18.09 -7.41 12.12
C ASN A 17 -16.81 -7.86 12.84
N PRO A 18 -15.65 -7.83 12.14
CA PRO A 18 -14.38 -8.10 12.79
C PRO A 18 -14.14 -7.12 13.94
N THR A 19 -13.57 -7.59 15.04
CA THR A 19 -13.08 -6.73 16.12
C THR A 19 -11.68 -6.20 15.79
N PRO A 20 -11.23 -5.08 16.39
CA PRO A 20 -9.85 -4.58 16.23
C PRO A 20 -8.80 -5.67 16.51
N PHE A 21 -9.00 -6.47 17.55
CA PHE A 21 -8.10 -7.58 17.88
C PHE A 21 -8.08 -8.65 16.77
N ALA A 22 -9.24 -9.04 16.24
CA ALA A 22 -9.31 -10.00 15.14
C ALA A 22 -8.56 -9.48 13.90
N THR A 23 -8.70 -8.19 13.56
CA THR A 23 -7.95 -7.60 12.43
C THR A 23 -6.43 -7.62 12.65
N LEU A 24 -5.96 -7.38 13.87
CA LEU A 24 -4.53 -7.43 14.19
C LEU A 24 -3.98 -8.86 14.05
N VAL A 25 -4.72 -9.85 14.55
CA VAL A 25 -4.36 -11.27 14.41
C VAL A 25 -4.28 -11.66 12.93
N LEU A 26 -5.25 -11.24 12.11
CA LEU A 26 -5.25 -11.53 10.67
C LEU A 26 -4.04 -10.92 9.95
N VAL A 27 -3.71 -9.64 10.22
CA VAL A 27 -2.50 -9.02 9.68
C VAL A 27 -1.24 -9.81 10.06
N VAL A 28 -1.13 -10.24 11.32
CA VAL A 28 0.01 -11.07 11.78
C VAL A 28 0.05 -12.42 11.06
N LEU A 29 -1.10 -13.07 10.86
CA LEU A 29 -1.18 -14.31 10.10
C LEU A 29 -0.77 -14.12 8.64
N SER A 30 -1.13 -12.99 8.02
CA SER A 30 -0.76 -12.63 6.65
C SER A 30 0.75 -12.46 6.51
N ILE A 31 1.39 -11.79 7.47
CA ILE A 31 2.84 -11.65 7.54
C ILE A 31 3.52 -13.03 7.69
N ILE A 32 3.08 -13.84 8.64
CA ILE A 32 3.62 -15.19 8.87
C ILE A 32 3.48 -16.04 7.61
N LEU A 33 2.33 -15.96 6.92
CA LEU A 33 2.06 -16.71 5.70
C LEU A 33 3.02 -16.32 4.57
N ILE A 34 3.18 -15.02 4.31
CA ILE A 34 4.09 -14.50 3.27
C ILE A 34 5.52 -14.98 3.53
N PHE A 35 6.04 -14.80 4.75
CA PHE A 35 7.42 -15.19 5.06
C PHE A 35 7.62 -16.70 5.02
N SER A 36 6.72 -17.47 5.62
CA SER A 36 6.84 -18.93 5.68
C SER A 36 6.71 -19.57 4.29
N VAL A 37 5.68 -19.20 3.52
CA VAL A 37 5.48 -19.75 2.17
C VAL A 37 6.52 -19.22 1.20
N GLY A 38 6.88 -17.95 1.27
CA GLY A 38 7.96 -17.36 0.45
C GLY A 38 9.29 -18.08 0.67
N LEU A 39 9.64 -18.41 1.91
CA LEU A 39 10.85 -19.16 2.25
C LEU A 39 10.78 -20.61 1.73
N LEU A 40 9.69 -21.32 2.01
CA LEU A 40 9.50 -22.71 1.57
C LEU A 40 9.51 -22.83 0.04
N LEU A 41 8.83 -21.90 -0.65
CA LEU A 41 8.79 -21.86 -2.10
C LEU A 41 10.17 -21.55 -2.68
N SER A 42 10.93 -20.64 -2.06
CA SER A 42 12.31 -20.36 -2.47
C SER A 42 13.20 -21.60 -2.36
N PHE A 43 13.12 -22.36 -1.26
CA PHE A 43 13.85 -23.62 -1.13
C PHE A 43 13.44 -24.66 -2.17
N TRP A 44 12.13 -24.80 -2.42
CA TRP A 44 11.61 -25.73 -3.41
C TRP A 44 12.09 -25.38 -4.83
N VAL A 45 11.99 -24.10 -5.21
CA VAL A 45 12.45 -23.59 -6.51
C VAL A 45 13.97 -23.80 -6.66
N GLN A 46 14.76 -23.47 -5.63
CA GLN A 46 16.21 -23.66 -5.65
C GLN A 46 16.62 -25.13 -5.87
N ARG A 47 15.88 -26.09 -5.32
CA ARG A 47 16.15 -27.52 -5.53
C ARG A 47 15.72 -28.03 -6.90
N ARG A 48 14.70 -27.41 -7.51
CA ARG A 48 14.09 -27.92 -8.74
C ARG A 48 14.73 -27.38 -10.02
N PHE A 49 15.33 -26.19 -9.96
CA PHE A 49 15.87 -25.48 -11.11
C PHE A 49 17.35 -25.16 -10.89
N SER A 50 18.15 -25.22 -11.97
CA SER A 50 19.61 -25.05 -11.85
C SER A 50 20.05 -23.60 -11.60
N ASN A 51 19.27 -22.60 -12.06
CA ASN A 51 19.56 -21.16 -11.91
C ASN A 51 18.27 -20.32 -11.76
N PRO A 52 17.45 -20.54 -10.73
CA PRO A 52 16.23 -19.76 -10.55
C PRO A 52 16.52 -18.34 -10.08
N ASP A 53 15.66 -17.40 -10.46
CA ASP A 53 15.66 -16.06 -9.88
C ASP A 53 14.82 -16.04 -8.60
N LEU A 54 15.46 -16.36 -7.48
CA LEU A 54 14.79 -16.44 -6.17
C LEU A 54 14.23 -15.09 -5.71
N LYS A 55 14.71 -13.96 -6.25
CA LYS A 55 14.19 -12.63 -5.91
C LYS A 55 12.76 -12.49 -6.38
N ALA A 56 12.45 -12.92 -7.61
CA ALA A 56 11.09 -12.89 -8.15
C ALA A 56 10.14 -13.76 -7.33
N VAL A 57 10.62 -14.92 -6.83
CA VAL A 57 9.84 -15.80 -5.95
C VAL A 57 9.50 -15.10 -4.64
N VAL A 58 10.50 -14.52 -3.96
CA VAL A 58 10.30 -13.80 -2.69
C VAL A 58 9.36 -12.61 -2.86
N LEU A 59 9.54 -11.80 -3.90
CA LEU A 59 8.67 -10.64 -4.16
C LEU A 59 7.23 -11.09 -4.46
N SER A 60 7.03 -12.17 -5.21
CA SER A 60 5.69 -12.71 -5.48
C SER A 60 4.97 -13.29 -4.25
N ALA A 61 5.65 -13.47 -3.12
CA ALA A 61 5.03 -14.00 -1.91
C ALA A 61 3.94 -13.07 -1.35
N GLU A 62 4.01 -11.77 -1.65
CA GLU A 62 2.96 -10.79 -1.29
C GLU A 62 1.60 -11.09 -1.93
N LEU A 63 1.55 -11.94 -2.97
CA LEU A 63 0.28 -12.40 -3.54
C LEU A 63 -0.58 -13.19 -2.54
N LEU A 64 0.03 -13.64 -1.45
CA LEU A 64 -0.61 -14.36 -0.36
C LEU A 64 -1.19 -13.43 0.72
N LEU A 65 -0.93 -12.12 0.64
CA LEU A 65 -1.22 -11.14 1.68
C LEU A 65 -2.67 -11.15 2.16
N LEU A 66 -3.63 -11.33 1.25
CA LEU A 66 -5.05 -11.28 1.60
C LEU A 66 -5.67 -12.64 1.97
N ILE A 67 -4.91 -13.74 1.90
CA ILE A 67 -5.49 -15.08 2.08
C ILE A 67 -6.21 -15.22 3.44
N PRO A 68 -5.61 -14.85 4.59
CA PRO A 68 -6.30 -14.94 5.88
C PRO A 68 -7.60 -14.12 5.94
N GLU A 69 -7.61 -12.92 5.37
CA GLU A 69 -8.78 -12.03 5.35
C GLU A 69 -9.87 -12.58 4.43
N LEU A 70 -9.52 -13.11 3.26
CA LEU A 70 -10.46 -13.74 2.33
C LEU A 70 -11.13 -14.97 2.97
N LEU A 71 -10.35 -15.81 3.65
CA LEU A 71 -10.87 -16.96 4.39
C LEU A 71 -11.79 -16.51 5.53
N TYR A 72 -11.40 -15.48 6.29
CA TYR A 72 -12.21 -14.93 7.37
C TYR A 72 -13.55 -14.36 6.84
N ILE A 73 -13.51 -13.58 5.76
CA ILE A 73 -14.69 -13.00 5.10
C ILE A 73 -15.62 -14.11 4.60
N GLY A 74 -15.07 -15.15 3.97
CA GLY A 74 -15.86 -16.30 3.50
C GLY A 74 -16.51 -17.07 4.65
N TRP A 75 -15.75 -17.35 5.72
CA TRP A 75 -16.25 -18.05 6.90
C TRP A 75 -17.36 -17.26 7.62
N LYS A 76 -17.19 -15.94 7.75
CA LYS A 76 -18.18 -15.04 8.35
C LYS A 76 -19.28 -14.58 7.38
N LYS A 77 -19.24 -15.00 6.11
CA LYS A 77 -20.18 -14.59 5.05
C LYS A 77 -20.31 -13.07 4.92
N LEU A 78 -19.21 -12.34 5.08
CA LEU A 78 -19.19 -10.88 5.00
C LEU A 78 -19.17 -10.41 3.53
N SER A 79 -19.66 -9.20 3.28
CA SER A 79 -19.65 -8.62 1.94
C SER A 79 -18.25 -8.14 1.56
N PHE A 80 -17.61 -8.84 0.61
CA PHE A 80 -16.27 -8.51 0.08
C PHE A 80 -16.11 -7.02 -0.28
N ARG A 81 -17.05 -6.45 -1.04
CA ARG A 81 -16.97 -5.05 -1.48
C ARG A 81 -17.07 -4.05 -0.33
N LYS A 82 -17.93 -4.32 0.67
CA LYS A 82 -18.11 -3.45 1.83
C LYS A 82 -16.92 -3.51 2.77
N VAL A 83 -16.37 -4.71 2.97
CA VAL A 83 -15.24 -4.97 3.87
C VAL A 83 -13.92 -4.42 3.34
N PHE A 84 -13.74 -4.35 2.01
CA PHE A 84 -12.53 -3.78 1.42
C PHE A 84 -12.73 -2.36 0.88
N ARG A 85 -13.87 -1.71 1.15
CA ARG A 85 -14.22 -0.38 0.62
C ARG A 85 -13.99 -0.25 -0.89
N LEU A 86 -14.43 -1.25 -1.66
CA LEU A 86 -14.29 -1.26 -3.11
C LEU A 86 -15.43 -0.46 -3.77
N ARG A 87 -15.49 0.84 -3.45
CA ARG A 87 -16.46 1.76 -4.05
C ARG A 87 -15.90 2.37 -5.33
N PRO A 88 -16.70 2.42 -6.42
CA PRO A 88 -16.28 3.10 -7.63
C PRO A 88 -16.07 4.59 -7.35
N VAL A 89 -15.18 5.21 -8.13
CA VAL A 89 -14.83 6.62 -8.02
C VAL A 89 -14.82 7.27 -9.39
N SER A 90 -14.98 8.59 -9.44
CA SER A 90 -14.96 9.33 -10.70
C SER A 90 -13.58 9.29 -11.36
N LEU A 91 -13.55 9.36 -12.70
CA LEU A 91 -12.29 9.44 -13.44
C LEU A 91 -11.49 10.69 -13.07
N GLN A 92 -12.17 11.77 -12.66
CA GLN A 92 -11.52 12.98 -12.15
C GLN A 92 -10.75 12.71 -10.86
N LEU A 93 -11.30 11.90 -9.94
CA LEU A 93 -10.59 11.53 -8.71
C LEU A 93 -9.36 10.66 -9.00
N LEU A 94 -9.45 9.79 -10.01
CA LEU A 94 -8.29 9.02 -10.49
C LEU A 94 -7.24 9.91 -11.13
N ALA A 95 -7.64 10.87 -11.98
CA ALA A 95 -6.73 11.84 -12.57
C ALA A 95 -6.04 12.71 -11.51
N ALA A 96 -6.78 13.15 -10.49
CA ALA A 96 -6.23 13.89 -9.35
C ALA A 96 -5.23 13.03 -8.56
N SER A 97 -5.49 11.72 -8.41
CA SER A 97 -4.57 10.75 -7.79
C SER A 97 -3.24 10.64 -8.55
N VAL A 98 -3.27 10.67 -9.88
CA VAL A 98 -2.05 10.73 -10.72
C VAL A 98 -1.26 12.01 -10.46
N VAL A 99 -1.93 13.17 -10.46
CA VAL A 99 -1.28 14.46 -10.21
C VAL A 99 -0.64 14.50 -8.82
N VAL A 100 -1.35 14.02 -7.80
CA VAL A 100 -0.82 13.89 -6.43
C VAL A 100 0.42 13.00 -6.42
N THR A 101 0.41 11.87 -7.13
CA THR A 101 1.55 10.95 -7.15
C THR A 101 2.79 11.55 -7.82
N ILE A 102 2.62 12.20 -8.98
CA ILE A 102 3.72 12.89 -9.67
C ILE A 102 4.30 13.99 -8.77
N GLY A 103 3.45 14.71 -8.03
CA GLY A 103 3.87 15.69 -7.05
C GLY A 103 4.61 15.08 -5.86
N LEU A 104 4.14 13.94 -5.38
CA LEU A 104 4.66 13.27 -4.17
C LEU A 104 6.07 12.71 -4.36
N VAL A 105 6.39 12.12 -5.51
CA VAL A 105 7.67 11.43 -5.77
C VAL A 105 8.91 12.28 -5.45
N PRO A 106 9.09 13.51 -6.01
CA PRO A 106 10.27 14.31 -5.70
C PRO A 106 10.30 14.78 -4.24
N LEU A 107 9.14 14.93 -3.59
CA LEU A 107 9.06 15.31 -2.17
C LEU A 107 9.55 14.16 -1.28
N THR A 108 9.08 12.93 -1.52
CA THR A 108 9.44 11.76 -0.72
C THR A 108 10.88 11.32 -0.97
N ASP A 109 11.38 11.39 -2.20
CA ASP A 109 12.79 11.12 -2.51
C ASP A 109 13.73 12.20 -1.95
N THR A 110 13.32 13.48 -1.94
CA THR A 110 14.07 14.52 -1.23
C THR A 110 14.13 14.22 0.27
N LEU A 111 12.99 13.86 0.87
CA LEU A 111 12.92 13.49 2.28
C LEU A 111 13.85 12.31 2.58
N ASP A 112 13.84 11.27 1.76
CA ASP A 112 14.73 10.12 1.90
C ASP A 112 16.20 10.51 1.87
N ARG A 113 16.63 11.27 0.86
CA ARG A 113 18.01 11.74 0.74
C ARG A 113 18.44 12.63 1.91
N VAL A 114 17.52 13.44 2.46
CA VAL A 114 17.79 14.25 3.66
C VAL A 114 17.92 13.37 4.89
N LEU A 115 17.04 12.38 5.07
CA LEU A 115 17.06 11.46 6.21
C LEU A 115 18.29 10.56 6.22
N GLN A 116 18.80 10.17 5.05
CA GLN A 116 20.04 9.40 4.93
C GLN A 116 21.28 10.11 5.51
N ASN A 117 21.23 11.44 5.71
CA ASN A 117 22.31 12.17 6.42
C ASN A 117 22.34 11.86 7.93
N TRP A 118 21.23 11.38 8.49
CA TRP A 118 21.07 11.07 9.92
C TRP A 118 21.00 9.57 10.17
N ILE A 119 20.21 8.86 9.35
CA ILE A 119 20.02 7.41 9.40
C ILE A 119 20.59 6.84 8.11
N ARG A 120 21.91 6.74 8.04
CA ARG A 120 22.59 6.29 6.83
C ARG A 120 22.37 4.79 6.61
N MET A 121 21.98 4.43 5.40
CA MET A 121 21.99 3.04 4.96
C MET A 121 23.43 2.59 4.69
N PRO A 122 23.89 1.46 5.28
CA PRO A 122 25.17 0.88 4.92
C PRO A 122 25.24 0.59 3.43
N ALA A 123 26.40 0.79 2.80
CA ALA A 123 26.56 0.61 1.36
C ALA A 123 26.27 -0.83 0.92
N GLU A 124 26.57 -1.81 1.77
CA GLU A 124 26.27 -3.22 1.54
C GLU A 124 24.76 -3.46 1.47
N MET A 125 23.99 -2.84 2.36
CA MET A 125 22.52 -2.91 2.36
C MET A 125 21.92 -2.20 1.15
N GLU A 126 22.44 -1.01 0.81
CA GLU A 126 22.02 -0.27 -0.39
C GLU A 126 22.24 -1.11 -1.65
N ASN A 127 23.42 -1.70 -1.79
CA ASN A 127 23.77 -2.55 -2.92
C ASN A 127 22.91 -3.82 -2.96
N LEU A 128 22.60 -4.42 -1.79
CA LEU A 128 21.72 -5.58 -1.70
C LEU A 128 20.29 -5.25 -2.16
N ILE A 129 19.74 -4.12 -1.72
CA ILE A 129 18.42 -3.64 -2.16
C ILE A 129 18.46 -3.35 -3.66
N LYS A 130 19.40 -2.55 -4.15
CA LYS A 130 19.50 -2.25 -5.59
C LYS A 130 19.62 -3.55 -6.40
N ALA A 131 20.40 -4.52 -5.94
CA ALA A 131 20.53 -5.82 -6.59
C ALA A 131 19.24 -6.65 -6.55
N SER A 132 18.38 -6.54 -5.53
CA SER A 132 17.12 -7.30 -5.45
C SER A 132 16.10 -6.88 -6.52
N PHE A 133 16.26 -5.67 -7.09
CA PHE A 133 15.43 -5.13 -8.17
C PHE A 133 16.04 -5.26 -9.59
N GLN A 134 17.21 -5.89 -9.71
CA GLN A 134 17.87 -6.16 -11.00
C GLN A 134 17.59 -7.59 -11.48
N PHE A 135 17.00 -7.69 -12.67
CA PHE A 135 16.54 -8.93 -13.30
C PHE A 135 17.08 -9.03 -14.73
N ASN A 136 17.73 -10.14 -15.04
CA ASN A 136 18.27 -10.40 -16.39
C ASN A 136 17.25 -11.10 -17.30
N ASN A 137 16.28 -11.81 -16.72
CA ASN A 137 15.23 -12.50 -17.47
C ASN A 137 13.97 -11.63 -17.54
N PRO A 138 13.44 -11.32 -18.74
CA PRO A 138 12.23 -10.52 -18.91
C PRO A 138 10.99 -11.06 -18.18
N LEU A 139 10.84 -12.39 -18.08
CA LEU A 139 9.73 -13.00 -17.37
C LEU A 139 9.81 -12.69 -15.86
N PHE A 140 10.97 -12.92 -15.24
CA PHE A 140 11.17 -12.63 -13.82
C PHE A 140 11.10 -11.14 -13.51
N PHE A 141 11.55 -10.29 -14.44
CA PHE A 141 11.33 -8.86 -14.37
C PHE A 141 9.83 -8.52 -14.27
N TRP A 142 9.00 -9.01 -15.20
CA TRP A 142 7.57 -8.69 -15.21
C TRP A 142 6.83 -9.27 -14.01
N ILE A 143 7.20 -10.48 -13.57
CA ILE A 143 6.66 -11.07 -12.34
C ILE A 143 6.96 -10.17 -11.14
N ALA A 144 8.23 -9.80 -10.94
CA ALA A 144 8.63 -8.94 -9.84
C ALA A 144 8.00 -7.54 -9.91
N PHE A 145 7.97 -6.93 -11.10
CA PHE A 145 7.38 -5.62 -11.33
C PHE A 145 5.88 -5.64 -11.00
N LEU A 146 5.11 -6.58 -11.55
CA LEU A 146 3.66 -6.63 -11.31
C LEU A 146 3.34 -6.97 -9.86
N SER A 147 4.15 -7.82 -9.22
CA SER A 147 3.99 -8.13 -7.80
C SER A 147 4.15 -6.84 -6.98
N VAL A 148 5.33 -6.21 -7.00
CA VAL A 148 5.70 -5.11 -6.07
C VAL A 148 4.93 -3.81 -6.37
N THR A 149 4.42 -3.67 -7.59
CA THR A 149 3.70 -2.46 -7.99
C THR A 149 2.20 -2.68 -7.92
N LEU A 150 1.65 -3.49 -8.81
CA LEU A 150 0.21 -3.65 -8.98
C LEU A 150 -0.41 -4.43 -7.83
N PHE A 151 0.11 -5.63 -7.55
CA PHE A 151 -0.51 -6.51 -6.56
C PHE A 151 -0.27 -6.04 -5.13
N ALA A 152 0.95 -5.61 -4.80
CA ALA A 152 1.25 -4.98 -3.51
C ALA A 152 0.34 -3.79 -3.26
N GLY A 153 0.27 -2.84 -4.21
CA GLY A 153 -0.57 -1.65 -4.08
C GLY A 153 -2.07 -1.97 -3.93
N ILE A 154 -2.58 -3.01 -4.60
CA ILE A 154 -3.98 -3.44 -4.43
C ILE A 154 -4.18 -4.10 -3.06
N PHE A 155 -3.35 -5.09 -2.74
CA PHE A 155 -3.55 -5.96 -1.58
C PHE A 155 -3.27 -5.24 -0.27
N GLU A 156 -2.25 -4.39 -0.21
CA GLU A 156 -1.94 -3.60 0.97
C GLU A 156 -3.00 -2.52 1.21
N GLU A 157 -3.54 -1.87 0.17
CA GLU A 157 -4.63 -0.90 0.37
C GLU A 157 -5.91 -1.59 0.84
N MET A 158 -6.24 -2.74 0.25
CA MET A 158 -7.36 -3.57 0.71
C MET A 158 -7.17 -4.00 2.17
N LEU A 159 -6.00 -4.50 2.54
CA LEU A 159 -5.73 -4.96 3.91
C LEU A 159 -5.76 -3.82 4.92
N PHE A 160 -4.98 -2.76 4.69
CA PHE A 160 -4.75 -1.74 5.70
C PHE A 160 -5.85 -0.67 5.73
N ARG A 161 -6.40 -0.27 4.57
CA ARG A 161 -7.35 0.86 4.49
C ARG A 161 -8.79 0.37 4.35
N GLY A 162 -8.96 -0.72 3.60
CA GLY A 162 -10.23 -1.42 3.44
C GLY A 162 -10.60 -2.17 4.71
N PHE A 163 -9.81 -3.17 5.11
CA PHE A 163 -10.15 -4.09 6.18
C PHE A 163 -9.79 -3.56 7.58
N PHE A 164 -8.51 -3.31 7.83
CA PHE A 164 -8.00 -2.95 9.16
C PHE A 164 -8.51 -1.57 9.60
N GLN A 165 -8.20 -0.50 8.87
CA GLN A 165 -8.59 0.86 9.26
C GLN A 165 -10.10 1.01 9.42
N GLN A 166 -10.92 0.44 8.52
CA GLN A 166 -12.38 0.52 8.60
C GLN A 166 -12.95 -0.06 9.90
N VAL A 167 -12.38 -1.15 10.42
CA VAL A 167 -12.79 -1.73 11.70
C VAL A 167 -12.37 -0.83 12.85
N TRP A 168 -11.15 -0.28 12.81
CA TRP A 168 -10.65 0.60 13.86
C TRP A 168 -11.36 1.96 13.90
N GLU A 169 -11.86 2.47 12.78
CA GLU A 169 -12.70 3.68 12.72
C GLU A 169 -14.05 3.52 13.45
N ARG A 170 -14.53 2.29 13.65
CA ARG A 170 -15.75 2.01 14.43
C ARG A 170 -15.48 1.95 15.93
N ALA A 171 -14.26 1.58 16.31
CA ALA A 171 -13.84 1.43 17.70
C ALA A 171 -13.16 2.69 18.28
N PHE A 172 -12.60 3.55 17.42
CA PHE A 172 -11.80 4.72 17.78
C PHE A 172 -12.12 5.92 16.89
N SER A 173 -11.53 7.08 17.20
CA SER A 173 -11.65 8.24 16.30
C SER A 173 -11.03 7.96 14.92
N PRO A 174 -11.55 8.54 13.83
CA PRO A 174 -10.97 8.35 12.50
C PRO A 174 -9.48 8.70 12.40
N LEU A 175 -9.05 9.76 13.08
CA LEU A 175 -7.64 10.17 13.11
C LEU A 175 -6.78 9.12 13.80
N SER A 176 -7.26 8.53 14.90
CA SER A 176 -6.56 7.44 15.59
C SER A 176 -6.47 6.19 14.71
N ALA A 177 -7.55 5.81 14.04
CA ALA A 177 -7.56 4.66 13.14
C ALA A 177 -6.59 4.82 11.96
N ILE A 178 -6.54 6.01 11.35
CA ILE A 178 -5.56 6.35 10.29
C ILE A 178 -4.13 6.23 10.84
N GLY A 179 -3.86 6.84 11.99
CA GLY A 179 -2.52 6.80 12.60
C GLY A 179 -2.06 5.38 12.93
N ILE A 180 -2.93 4.58 13.55
CA ILE A 180 -2.62 3.19 13.92
C ILE A 180 -2.40 2.33 12.68
N SER A 181 -3.27 2.46 11.67
CA SER A 181 -3.12 1.74 10.40
C SER A 181 -1.80 2.11 9.70
N ALA A 182 -1.45 3.40 9.64
CA ALA A 182 -0.22 3.87 9.03
C ALA A 182 1.04 3.42 9.78
N ILE A 183 1.02 3.40 11.11
CA ILE A 183 2.11 2.88 11.93
C ILE A 183 2.29 1.39 11.70
N LEU A 184 1.21 0.61 11.75
CA LEU A 184 1.27 -0.82 11.50
C LEU A 184 1.79 -1.10 10.09
N PHE A 185 1.26 -0.40 9.09
CA PHE A 185 1.72 -0.45 7.71
C PHE A 185 3.23 -0.22 7.61
N ALA A 186 3.77 0.85 8.22
CA ALA A 186 5.20 1.13 8.19
C ALA A 186 6.05 0.08 8.90
N VAL A 187 5.61 -0.42 10.06
CA VAL A 187 6.37 -1.40 10.85
C VAL A 187 6.48 -2.76 10.15
N VAL A 188 5.44 -3.21 9.46
CA VAL A 188 5.44 -4.54 8.80
C VAL A 188 6.37 -4.61 7.59
N HIS A 189 6.91 -3.49 7.13
CA HIS A 189 7.92 -3.45 6.06
C HIS A 189 9.31 -3.81 6.55
N PHE A 190 9.55 -3.82 7.87
CA PHE A 190 10.85 -4.14 8.48
C PHE A 190 12.04 -3.34 7.88
N ASN A 191 11.78 -2.12 7.40
CA ASN A 191 12.78 -1.25 6.79
C ASN A 191 12.90 0.05 7.58
N PRO A 192 13.94 0.20 8.44
CA PRO A 192 14.11 1.39 9.26
C PRO A 192 14.48 2.65 8.45
N TRP A 193 15.10 2.49 7.27
CA TRP A 193 15.54 3.62 6.44
C TRP A 193 14.39 4.28 5.68
N TRP A 194 13.36 3.51 5.32
CA TRP A 194 12.17 4.02 4.64
C TRP A 194 10.94 4.20 5.55
N LEU A 195 11.10 3.95 6.86
CA LEU A 195 10.00 3.94 7.82
C LEU A 195 9.19 5.24 7.80
N ILE A 196 9.86 6.40 7.76
CA ILE A 196 9.21 7.72 7.81
C ILE A 196 8.41 7.97 6.53
N GLN A 197 8.95 7.61 5.38
CA GLN A 197 8.33 7.76 4.07
C GLN A 197 7.10 6.85 3.95
N ILE A 198 7.24 5.60 4.37
CA ILE A 198 6.15 4.61 4.39
C ILE A 198 5.04 5.06 5.37
N LEU A 199 5.41 5.60 6.54
CA LEU A 199 4.44 6.15 7.50
C LEU A 199 3.67 7.34 6.92
N LEU A 200 4.35 8.30 6.29
CA LEU A 200 3.72 9.47 5.70
C LEU A 200 2.80 9.10 4.53
N LEU A 201 3.24 8.19 3.66
CA LEU A 201 2.38 7.61 2.63
C LEU A 201 1.19 6.87 3.27
N GLY A 202 1.44 6.13 4.35
CA GLY A 202 0.44 5.49 5.20
C GLY A 202 -0.69 6.42 5.62
N ILE A 203 -0.31 7.56 6.21
CA ILE A 203 -1.24 8.60 6.68
C ILE A 203 -2.01 9.21 5.51
N LEU A 204 -1.34 9.54 4.41
CA LEU A 204 -1.96 10.11 3.22
C LEU A 204 -3.03 9.18 2.64
N LEU A 205 -2.68 7.92 2.42
CA LEU A 205 -3.58 6.90 1.86
C LEU A 205 -4.73 6.59 2.82
N GLY A 206 -4.46 6.50 4.12
CA GLY A 206 -5.50 6.29 5.14
C GLY A 206 -6.49 7.46 5.21
N TYR A 207 -6.01 8.70 5.09
CA TYR A 207 -6.87 9.87 5.01
C TYR A 207 -7.74 9.87 3.75
N ILE A 208 -7.15 9.56 2.58
CA ILE A 208 -7.89 9.49 1.32
C ILE A 208 -8.97 8.41 1.43
N ALA A 209 -8.64 7.22 1.90
CA ALA A 209 -9.60 6.12 2.06
C ALA A 209 -10.74 6.48 3.01
N TYR A 210 -10.46 7.17 4.12
CA TYR A 210 -11.48 7.67 5.04
C TYR A 210 -12.39 8.71 4.37
N ARG A 211 -11.81 9.66 3.63
CA ARG A 211 -12.54 10.78 3.02
C ARG A 211 -13.38 10.37 1.80
N SER A 212 -12.89 9.43 0.99
CA SER A 212 -13.62 8.90 -0.18
C SER A 212 -14.42 7.63 0.12
N ASP A 213 -14.31 7.06 1.32
CA ASP A 213 -14.83 5.74 1.69
C ASP A 213 -14.57 4.67 0.61
N SER A 214 -13.38 4.77 -0.01
CA SER A 214 -12.95 3.93 -1.12
C SER A 214 -11.44 3.77 -1.08
N VAL A 215 -10.96 2.54 -1.27
CA VAL A 215 -9.52 2.28 -1.44
C VAL A 215 -9.02 2.58 -2.85
N VAL A 216 -9.90 2.72 -3.85
CA VAL A 216 -9.51 2.81 -5.27
C VAL A 216 -8.57 3.98 -5.57
N PRO A 217 -8.79 5.21 -5.08
CA PRO A 217 -7.83 6.30 -5.27
C PRO A 217 -6.48 6.00 -4.61
N GLY A 218 -6.50 5.39 -3.41
CA GLY A 218 -5.30 4.97 -2.70
C GLY A 218 -4.51 3.92 -3.47
N ILE A 219 -5.18 2.92 -4.06
CA ILE A 219 -4.58 1.90 -4.94
C ILE A 219 -3.86 2.57 -6.10
N PHE A 220 -4.49 3.55 -6.77
CA PHE A 220 -3.84 4.25 -7.89
C PHE A 220 -2.57 4.99 -7.45
N ILE A 221 -2.63 5.72 -6.34
CA ILE A 221 -1.46 6.43 -5.80
C ILE A 221 -0.35 5.44 -5.44
N HIS A 222 -0.70 4.36 -4.75
CA HIS A 222 0.25 3.37 -4.26
C HIS A 222 0.93 2.62 -5.42
N VAL A 223 0.15 2.11 -6.39
CA VAL A 223 0.68 1.40 -7.57
C VAL A 223 1.61 2.31 -8.38
N LEU A 224 1.24 3.56 -8.61
CA LEU A 224 2.07 4.52 -9.35
C LEU A 224 3.33 4.89 -8.57
N ASN A 225 3.23 5.12 -7.26
CA ASN A 225 4.38 5.39 -6.40
C ASN A 225 5.38 4.23 -6.46
N ASN A 226 4.90 2.99 -6.30
CA ASN A 226 5.76 1.80 -6.32
C ASN A 226 6.35 1.58 -7.71
N ALA A 227 5.61 1.82 -8.79
CA ALA A 227 6.13 1.71 -10.15
C ALA A 227 7.28 2.70 -10.42
N ILE A 228 7.13 3.94 -9.97
CA ILE A 228 8.17 4.97 -10.11
C ILE A 228 9.38 4.62 -9.22
N ALA A 229 9.16 4.21 -7.97
CA ALA A 229 10.23 3.79 -7.05
C ALA A 229 11.00 2.57 -7.58
N PHE A 230 10.30 1.55 -8.08
CA PHE A 230 10.89 0.36 -8.70
C PHE A 230 11.78 0.75 -9.89
N TYR A 231 11.34 1.70 -10.71
CA TYR A 231 12.14 2.21 -11.83
C TYR A 231 13.37 2.98 -11.34
N PHE A 232 13.22 3.87 -10.35
CA PHE A 232 14.31 4.69 -9.82
C PHE A 232 15.39 3.83 -9.16
N LEU A 233 15.01 2.80 -8.40
CA LEU A 233 15.95 1.86 -7.76
C LEU A 233 16.84 1.10 -8.76
N ARG A 234 16.44 1.02 -10.03
CA ARG A 234 17.20 0.33 -11.08
C ARG A 234 18.18 1.24 -11.82
N ILE A 235 18.05 2.57 -11.68
CA ILE A 235 18.92 3.52 -12.36
C ILE A 235 20.02 3.96 -11.38
N PRO A 236 21.30 3.81 -11.73
CA PRO A 236 22.39 4.36 -10.93
C PRO A 236 22.26 5.88 -10.83
N ASP A 237 22.46 6.45 -9.63
CA ASP A 237 22.36 7.88 -9.36
C ASP A 237 23.20 8.73 -10.33
N GLN A 238 24.36 8.23 -10.79
CA GLN A 238 25.21 8.91 -11.77
C GLN A 238 24.53 9.14 -13.13
N LYS A 239 23.56 8.29 -13.49
CA LYS A 239 22.75 8.43 -14.73
C LYS A 239 21.53 9.32 -14.56
N MET A 240 21.22 9.73 -13.32
CA MET A 240 20.09 10.60 -13.01
C MET A 240 20.46 12.08 -12.94
N GLY A 241 21.49 12.54 -13.67
CA GLY A 241 21.94 13.93 -13.64
C GLY A 241 20.89 14.97 -14.06
N TRP A 242 19.82 14.55 -14.77
CA TRP A 242 18.65 15.38 -15.11
C TRP A 242 17.72 15.64 -13.90
N TYR A 243 17.80 14.79 -12.88
CA TYR A 243 16.95 14.77 -11.70
C TYR A 243 17.72 15.14 -10.43
N LEU A 244 18.95 14.65 -10.31
CA LEU A 244 19.84 14.84 -9.17
C LEU A 244 20.92 15.88 -9.45
N ASN A 245 21.33 16.56 -8.39
CA ASN A 245 22.57 17.32 -8.29
C ASN A 245 23.38 16.74 -7.12
N ASN A 246 24.48 16.04 -7.43
CA ASN A 246 25.18 15.16 -6.49
C ASN A 246 24.22 14.10 -5.91
N GLN A 247 23.96 14.17 -4.60
CA GLN A 247 23.06 13.25 -3.89
C GLN A 247 21.68 13.83 -3.62
N ALA A 248 21.41 15.07 -4.01
CA ALA A 248 20.16 15.78 -3.74
C ALA A 248 19.27 15.88 -4.99
N VAL A 249 17.95 15.81 -4.79
CA VAL A 249 16.98 16.17 -5.84
C VAL A 249 17.16 17.64 -6.21
N ARG A 250 17.14 17.94 -7.51
CA ARG A 250 17.26 19.33 -7.97
C ARG A 250 16.07 20.17 -7.48
N TRP A 251 16.37 21.39 -7.03
CA TRP A 251 15.38 22.28 -6.40
C TRP A 251 14.14 22.54 -7.28
N TYR A 252 14.28 22.59 -8.61
CA TYR A 252 13.15 22.82 -9.50
C TYR A 252 12.19 21.62 -9.55
N TRP A 253 12.67 20.39 -9.38
CA TRP A 253 11.82 19.20 -9.21
C TRP A 253 11.09 19.23 -7.87
N LEU A 254 11.72 19.76 -6.82
CA LEU A 254 11.08 19.95 -5.52
C LEU A 254 9.93 20.98 -5.61
N VAL A 255 10.18 22.13 -6.24
CA VAL A 255 9.16 23.17 -6.44
C VAL A 255 8.01 22.66 -7.31
N PHE A 256 8.34 22.00 -8.44
CA PHE A 256 7.36 21.39 -9.32
C PHE A 256 6.52 20.34 -8.58
N GLY A 257 7.17 19.47 -7.82
CA GLY A 257 6.55 18.44 -7.00
C GLY A 257 5.58 19.02 -5.99
N LEU A 258 6.00 20.05 -5.26
CA LEU A 258 5.18 20.74 -4.27
C LEU A 258 3.93 21.36 -4.89
N ILE A 259 4.07 22.03 -6.04
CA ILE A 259 2.95 22.64 -6.76
C ILE A 259 1.95 21.56 -7.19
N LEU A 260 2.42 20.47 -7.80
CA LEU A 260 1.53 19.38 -8.23
C LEU A 260 0.87 18.67 -7.06
N PHE A 261 1.61 18.40 -5.98
CA PHE A 261 1.05 17.77 -4.80
C PHE A 261 -0.06 18.63 -4.18
N VAL A 262 0.19 19.93 -3.98
CA VAL A 262 -0.79 20.84 -3.37
C VAL A 262 -2.00 21.03 -4.27
N THR A 263 -1.81 21.26 -5.58
CA THR A 263 -2.93 21.50 -6.51
C THR A 263 -3.72 20.22 -6.75
N GLY A 264 -3.06 19.08 -6.95
CA GLY A 264 -3.69 17.77 -7.08
C GLY A 264 -4.47 17.37 -5.83
N PHE A 265 -3.89 17.59 -4.64
CA PHE A 265 -4.57 17.25 -3.39
C PHE A 265 -5.77 18.18 -3.12
N ARG A 266 -5.66 19.48 -3.41
CA ARG A 266 -6.81 20.40 -3.38
C ARG A 266 -7.91 19.98 -4.36
N TRP A 267 -7.54 19.53 -5.56
CA TRP A 267 -8.49 18.99 -6.52
C TRP A 267 -9.21 17.76 -5.96
N MET A 268 -8.49 16.79 -5.38
CA MET A 268 -9.10 15.64 -4.70
C MET A 268 -10.07 16.06 -3.59
N LEU A 269 -9.69 17.03 -2.77
CA LEU A 269 -10.53 17.51 -1.66
C LEU A 269 -11.89 18.05 -2.13
N ASN A 270 -11.92 18.71 -3.28
CA ASN A 270 -13.16 19.22 -3.89
C ASN A 270 -14.05 18.09 -4.43
N LEU A 271 -13.46 16.97 -4.86
CA LEU A 271 -14.18 15.82 -5.41
C LEU A 271 -14.73 14.87 -4.33
N PHE A 272 -14.20 14.89 -3.11
CA PHE A 272 -14.69 14.03 -2.03
C PHE A 272 -16.16 14.31 -1.63
N GLY A 273 -16.70 15.47 -1.98
CA GLY A 273 -18.13 15.79 -1.80
C GLY A 273 -19.05 14.94 -2.68
N GLU A 274 -18.57 14.44 -3.81
CA GLU A 274 -19.36 13.67 -4.79
C GLU A 274 -19.54 12.20 -4.40
N VAL A 275 -18.76 11.70 -3.44
CA VAL A 275 -18.68 10.26 -3.11
C VAL A 275 -19.65 9.84 -1.99
N ARG A 276 -20.50 10.76 -1.49
CA ARG A 276 -21.31 10.56 -0.26
C ARG A 276 -22.72 10.01 -0.42
N GLU A 277 -23.15 9.58 -1.60
CA GLU A 277 -24.51 9.00 -1.73
C GLU A 277 -24.48 7.52 -2.12
N TRP A 278 -24.47 6.66 -1.10
CA TRP A 278 -25.02 5.30 -1.17
C TRP A 278 -25.72 5.01 0.16
N LYS A 279 -27.06 4.99 0.14
CA LYS A 279 -27.88 4.41 1.21
C LYS A 279 -27.87 2.89 1.07
#